data_AF-A0AB37QFZ9-F1
#
_entry.id   AF-A0AB37QFZ9-F1
#
_cell.length_a   1.000
_cell.length_b   1.000
_cell.length_c   1.000
_cell.angle_alpha   90.00
_cell.angle_beta   90.00
_cell.angle_gamma   90.00
#
_symmetry.space_group_name_H-M   'P 1'
#
loop_
_entity.id
_entity.type
_entity.pdbx_description
1 polymer ?
#
loop_
_entity_poly.entity_id
_entity_poly.type
_entity_poly.pdbx_seq_one_letter_code
_entity_poly.pdbx_strand_id
1 'polypeptide(L)' 'MCCRKIEFTKTQVRAKVEYPFRAIKRQFGYTKVRFRGLVKNTTQQAKLFALSNLWMVRKRLLAIGEVRL' A
#
# COMPACT_ATOMS: atom_id res chain seq x y z
N MET A 1 -30.94 12.41 4.07
CA MET A 1 -30.39 11.05 3.77
C MET A 1 -29.09 11.05 2.96
N CYS A 2 -28.73 12.12 2.23
CA CYS A 2 -27.56 12.13 1.32
C CYS A 2 -26.18 12.07 2.01
N CYS A 3 -26.03 12.69 3.19
CA CYS A 3 -24.73 12.78 3.89
C CYS A 3 -24.14 11.42 4.26
N ARG A 4 -24.98 10.45 4.66
CA ARG A 4 -24.54 9.10 5.05
C ARG A 4 -23.84 8.34 3.91
N LYS A 5 -24.27 8.53 2.66
CA LYS A 5 -23.66 7.86 1.50
C LYS A 5 -22.26 8.41 1.21
N ILE A 6 -22.08 9.73 1.31
CA ILE A 6 -20.78 10.39 1.09
C ILE A 6 -19.77 9.97 2.17
N GLU A 7 -20.20 9.95 3.44
CA GLU A 7 -19.36 9.50 4.54
C GLU A 7 -18.95 8.04 4.40
N PHE A 8 -19.88 7.17 3.99
CA PHE A 8 -19.60 5.76 3.75
C PHE A 8 -18.61 5.54 2.60
N THR A 9 -18.76 6.25 1.48
CA THR A 9 -17.79 6.16 0.38
C THR A 9 -16.41 6.67 0.82
N LYS A 10 -16.35 7.74 1.63
CA LYS A 10 -15.11 8.29 2.17
C LYS A 10 -14.41 7.30 3.11
N THR A 11 -15.13 6.61 3.99
CA THR A 11 -14.55 5.61 4.90
C THR A 11 -14.11 4.35 4.16
N GLN A 12 -14.84 3.91 3.13
CA GLN A 12 -14.41 2.79 2.30
C GLN A 12 -13.11 3.07 1.54
N VAL A 13 -12.98 4.27 0.96
CA VAL A 13 -11.74 4.68 0.29
C VAL A 13 -10.58 4.76 1.29
N ARG A 14 -10.82 5.28 2.49
CA ARG A 14 -9.80 5.32 3.57
C ARG A 14 -9.34 3.92 3.97
N ALA A 15 -10.26 2.99 4.20
CA ALA A 15 -9.92 1.62 4.58
C ALA A 15 -9.04 0.91 3.52
N LYS A 16 -9.30 1.16 2.22
CA LYS A 16 -8.49 0.62 1.12
C LYS A 16 -7.07 1.21 1.08
N VAL A 17 -6.91 2.49 1.42
CA VAL A 17 -5.61 3.18 1.39
C VAL A 17 -4.82 2.94 2.68
N GLU A 18 -5.47 2.78 3.82
CA GLU A 18 -4.83 2.51 5.11
C GLU A 18 -4.06 1.18 5.10
N TYR A 19 -4.56 0.17 4.39
CA TYR A 19 -3.94 -1.14 4.30
C TYR A 19 -2.52 -1.13 3.67
N PRO A 20 -2.29 -0.59 2.45
CA PRO A 20 -0.95 -0.46 1.89
C PRO A 20 -0.06 0.48 2.70
N PHE A 21 -0.61 1.55 3.30
CA PHE A 21 0.16 2.42 4.20
C PHE A 21 0.65 1.68 5.44
N ARG A 22 -0.17 0.78 6.02
CA ARG A 22 0.23 -0.08 7.14
C ARG A 22 1.34 -1.04 6.72
N ALA A 23 1.24 -1.64 5.53
CA ALA A 23 2.29 -2.52 5.00
C ALA A 23 3.62 -1.75 4.81
N ILE A 24 3.57 -0.54 4.25
CA ILE A 24 4.76 0.31 4.06
C ILE A 24 5.39 0.71 5.40
N LYS A 25 4.59 1.13 6.38
CA LYS A 25 5.12 1.57 7.68
C LYS A 25 5.61 0.41 8.56
N ARG A 26 4.90 -0.73 8.58
CA ARG A 26 5.27 -1.87 9.44
C ARG A 26 6.24 -2.85 8.78
N GLN A 27 5.99 -3.26 7.54
CA GLN A 27 6.82 -4.29 6.88
C GLN A 27 8.09 -3.72 6.28
N PHE A 28 8.02 -2.53 5.69
CA PHE A 28 9.16 -1.87 5.05
C PHE A 28 9.86 -0.85 5.97
N GLY A 29 9.38 -0.66 7.20
CA GLY A 29 10.03 0.20 8.21
C GLY A 29 10.12 1.68 7.81
N TYR A 30 9.24 2.17 6.92
CA TYR A 30 9.25 3.55 6.46
C TYR A 30 8.61 4.50 7.49
N THR A 31 9.35 4.76 8.58
CA THR A 31 8.91 5.62 9.70
C THR A 31 9.46 7.04 9.60
N LYS A 32 10.59 7.24 8.92
CA LYS A 32 11.24 8.54 8.71
C LYS A 32 11.70 8.69 7.25
N VAL A 33 11.60 9.91 6.73
CA VAL A 33 12.16 10.28 5.42
C VAL A 33 13.69 10.20 5.49
N ARG A 34 14.31 9.44 4.58
CA ARG A 34 15.74 9.10 4.65
C ARG A 34 16.61 10.05 3.83
N PHE A 35 16.05 10.69 2.80
CA PHE A 35 16.77 11.57 1.88
C PHE A 35 16.52 13.06 2.16
N ARG A 36 17.59 13.87 2.04
CA ARG A 36 17.48 15.34 1.96
C ARG A 36 17.12 15.71 0.52
N GLY A 37 15.82 15.88 0.26
CA GLY A 37 15.27 16.25 -1.04
C GLY A 37 13.91 15.63 -1.32
N LEU A 38 12.97 16.43 -1.82
CA LEU A 38 11.58 16.02 -2.06
C LEU A 38 11.50 14.95 -3.16
N VAL A 39 12.17 15.19 -4.29
CA VAL A 39 12.18 14.28 -5.46
C VAL A 39 12.69 12.88 -5.11
N LYS A 40 13.74 12.79 -4.29
CA LYS A 40 14.34 11.52 -3.85
C LYS A 40 13.42 10.75 -2.88
N ASN A 41 12.64 11.45 -2.06
CA ASN A 41 11.62 10.80 -1.22
C ASN A 41 10.40 10.35 -2.03
N THR A 42 9.92 11.15 -3.00
CA THR A 42 8.76 10.79 -3.82
C THR A 42 9.04 9.53 -4.64
N THR A 43 10.23 9.44 -5.25
CA THR A 43 10.64 8.24 -5.99
C THR A 43 10.80 7.02 -5.07
N GLN A 44 11.31 7.19 -3.85
CA GLN A 44 11.36 6.11 -2.86
C GLN A 44 9.96 5.65 -2.42
N GLN A 45 9.04 6.58 -2.16
CA GLN A 45 7.66 6.27 -1.82
C GLN A 45 6.95 5.52 -2.95
N ALA A 46 7.11 5.96 -4.20
CA ALA A 46 6.55 5.27 -5.37
C ALA A 46 7.05 3.81 -5.48
N LYS A 47 8.35 3.57 -5.23
CA LYS A 47 8.91 2.21 -5.20
C LYS A 47 8.30 1.36 -4.07
N LEU A 48 8.11 1.93 -2.88
CA LEU A 48 7.49 1.24 -1.75
C LEU A 48 6.01 0.91 -2.01
N PHE A 49 5.29 1.77 -2.72
CA PHE A 49 3.92 1.46 -3.18
C PHE A 49 3.88 0.33 -4.20
N ALA A 50 4.83 0.27 -5.15
CA ALA A 50 4.93 -0.85 -6.07
C ALA A 50 5.24 -2.17 -5.33
N LEU A 51 6.16 -2.13 -4.37
CA LEU A 51 6.52 -3.28 -3.54
C LEU A 51 5.38 -3.73 -2.62
N SER A 52 4.60 -2.82 -2.06
CA SER A 52 3.46 -3.18 -1.22
C SER A 52 2.37 -3.89 -2.02
N ASN A 53 2.12 -3.46 -3.26
CA ASN A 53 1.22 -4.16 -4.19
C ASN A 53 1.69 -5.59 -4.46
N LEU A 54 2.99 -5.78 -4.72
CA LEU A 54 3.55 -7.12 -4.91
C LEU A 54 3.43 -7.98 -3.64
N TRP A 55 3.71 -7.41 -2.47
CA TRP A 55 3.62 -8.10 -1.19
C TRP A 55 2.19 -8.57 -0.88
N MET A 56 1.18 -7.76 -1.20
CA MET A 56 -0.24 -8.14 -1.06
C MET A 56 -0.62 -9.33 -1.94
N VAL A 57 -0.04 -9.39 -3.14
CA VAL A 57 -0.35 -10.43 -4.15
C VAL A 57 0.51 -11.68 -3.96
N ARG A 58 1.51 -11.66 -3.07
CA ARG A 58 2.44 -12.78 -2.78
C ARG A 58 1.74 -14.12 -2.56
N LYS A 59 0.66 -14.17 -1.77
CA LYS A 59 -0.07 -15.43 -1.52
C LYS A 59 -0.69 -16.00 -2.79
N ARG A 60 -1.20 -15.14 -3.68
CA ARG A 60 -1.76 -15.56 -4.98
C ARG A 60 -0.66 -16.01 -5.94
N LEU A 61 0.48 -15.30 -5.97
CA LEU A 61 1.61 -15.67 -6.82
C LEU A 61 2.25 -16.99 -6.42
N LEU A 62 2.41 -17.25 -5.11
CA LEU A 62 2.91 -18.53 -4.62
C LEU A 62 1.93 -19.67 -4.95
N ALA A 63 0.62 -19.45 -4.81
CA ALA A 63 -0.39 -20.44 -5.21
C ALA A 63 -0.36 -20.73 -6.73
N ILE A 64 -0.13 -19.72 -7.57
CA ILE A 64 0.00 -19.90 -9.03
C ILE A 64 1.33 -20.60 -9.39
N GLY A 65 2.39 -20.36 -8.61
CA GLY A 65 3.68 -21.01 -8.77
C GLY A 65 3.66 -22.50 -8.43
N GLU A 66 2.98 -22.88 -7.36
CA GLU A 66 2.76 -24.29 -6.95
C GLU A 66 1.91 -25.07 -7.97
N VAL A 67 0.92 -24.43 -8.60
CA VAL A 67 0.08 -25.08 -9.64
C VAL A 67 0.85 -25.27 -10.97
N ARG A 68 2.02 -24.64 -11.11
CA ARG A 68 2.88 -24.74 -12.30
C ARG A 68 4.05 -25.70 -12.15
N LEU A 69 4.22 -26.36 -11.00
CA LEU A 69 5.23 -27.40 -10.78
C LEU A 69 4.59 -28.79 -10.78
#